data_AF-A0A5B9WSL4-F1
#
_entry.id   AF-A0A5B9WSL4-F1
#
_cell.length_a   1.000
_cell.length_b   1.000
_cell.length_c   1.000
_cell.angle_alpha   90.00
_cell.angle_beta   90.00
_cell.angle_gamma   90.00
#
_symmetry.space_group_name_H-M   'P 1'
#
loop_
_entity.id
_entity.type
_entity.pdbx_description
1 polymer ?
#
loop_
_entity_poly.entity_id
_entity_poly.type
_entity_poly.pdbx_seq_one_letter_code
_entity_poly.pdbx_strand_id
1 'polypeptide(L)'
;MKNTSKILTAGMGIMVLTILHHLYGAMIYDAPFRLHVVYFAVPVILLLWLTHWLYRRYGATAGGKAALVAFLLITIVVPVALIGLYEGGYNHVVKNVVYFGGASMQTMKRLYPSDLYEMPDDFIFESSGMLQFAAAIYAIATLLPLRNKSSG
;
A
#
# COMPACT_ATOMS: atom_id res chain seq x y z
N MET A 1 1.85 -22.47 -7.72
CA MET A 1 2.18 -21.14 -8.29
C MET A 1 3.17 -20.41 -7.38
N LYS A 2 4.45 -20.29 -7.75
CA LYS A 2 5.50 -19.65 -6.92
C LYS A 2 5.28 -18.14 -6.71
N ASN A 3 4.46 -17.49 -7.53
CA ASN A 3 4.28 -16.03 -7.52
C ASN A 3 3.31 -15.53 -6.43
N THR A 4 2.33 -16.33 -5.98
CA THR A 4 1.36 -15.86 -4.98
C THR A 4 1.99 -15.59 -3.61
N SER A 5 3.04 -16.33 -3.26
CA SER A 5 3.81 -16.04 -2.04
C SER A 5 4.57 -14.73 -2.13
N LYS A 6 5.13 -14.38 -3.29
CA LYS A 6 5.79 -13.08 -3.50
C LYS A 6 4.78 -11.92 -3.40
N ILE A 7 3.60 -12.09 -4.00
CA ILE A 7 2.49 -11.13 -3.91
C ILE A 7 2.06 -10.96 -2.46
N LEU A 8 1.93 -12.05 -1.69
CA LEU A 8 1.61 -11.98 -0.27
C LEU A 8 2.67 -11.21 0.51
N THR A 9 3.95 -11.53 0.33
CA THR A 9 5.06 -10.85 1.00
C THR A 9 5.08 -9.36 0.66
N ALA A 10 4.88 -8.99 -0.60
CA ALA A 10 4.82 -7.59 -1.03
C ALA A 10 3.61 -6.87 -0.40
N GLY A 11 2.41 -7.47 -0.46
CA GLY A 11 1.19 -6.91 0.11
C GLY A 11 1.29 -6.71 1.63
N MET A 12 1.75 -7.72 2.37
CA MET A 12 2.00 -7.61 3.82
C MET A 12 3.10 -6.60 4.13
N GLY A 13 4.17 -6.56 3.33
CA GLY A 13 5.26 -5.60 3.48
C GLY A 13 4.78 -4.16 3.37
N ILE A 14 3.92 -3.86 2.39
CA ILE A 14 3.26 -2.55 2.26
C ILE A 14 2.47 -2.22 3.53
N MET A 15 1.63 -3.14 4.02
CA MET A 15 0.82 -2.87 5.23
C MET A 15 1.66 -2.70 6.50
N VAL A 16 2.77 -3.44 6.64
CA VAL A 16 3.72 -3.24 7.75
C VAL A 16 4.38 -1.86 7.65
N LEU A 17 4.80 -1.46 6.45
CA LEU A 17 5.31 -0.10 6.22
C LEU A 17 4.27 0.96 6.54
N THR A 18 2.99 0.74 6.20
CA THR A 18 1.88 1.63 6.60
C THR A 18 1.78 1.77 8.11
N ILE A 19 1.84 0.67 8.86
CA ILE A 19 1.81 0.72 10.32
C ILE A 19 2.95 1.58 10.86
N LEU A 20 4.19 1.31 10.41
CA LEU A 20 5.37 2.05 10.85
C LEU A 20 5.30 3.53 10.47
N HIS A 21 4.88 3.83 9.24
CA HIS A 21 4.74 5.19 8.71
C HIS A 21 3.71 6.00 9.50
N HIS A 22 2.50 5.45 9.72
CA HIS A 22 1.45 6.15 10.45
C HIS A 22 1.73 6.23 11.97
N LEU A 23 2.40 5.25 12.56
CA LEU A 23 2.89 5.35 13.94
C LEU A 23 3.92 6.47 14.07
N TYR A 24 4.91 6.52 13.17
CA TYR A 24 5.92 7.57 13.15
C TYR A 24 5.29 8.96 12.94
N GLY A 25 4.42 9.08 11.93
CA GLY A 25 3.68 10.32 11.65
C GLY A 25 2.83 10.79 12.83
N ALA A 26 2.15 9.86 13.53
CA ALA A 26 1.38 10.22 14.72
C ALA A 26 2.25 10.80 15.84
N MET A 27 3.47 10.27 16.01
CA MET A 27 4.40 10.73 17.05
C MET A 27 5.03 12.09 16.71
N ILE A 28 5.50 12.28 15.47
CA ILE A 28 6.27 13.49 15.11
C ILE A 28 5.38 14.71 14.87
N TYR A 29 4.15 14.50 14.39
CA TYR A 29 3.19 15.57 14.10
C TYR A 29 2.12 15.76 15.19
N ASP A 30 2.24 15.10 16.35
CA ASP A 30 1.23 15.08 17.41
C ASP A 30 -0.20 14.83 16.87
N ALA A 31 -0.29 13.86 15.96
CA ALA A 31 -1.46 13.62 15.12
C ALA A 31 -2.05 12.22 15.40
N PRO A 32 -2.67 11.99 16.59
CA PRO A 32 -3.13 10.66 17.01
C PRO A 32 -4.19 10.08 16.10
N PHE A 33 -4.92 10.92 15.35
CA PHE A 33 -5.88 10.45 14.37
C PHE A 33 -5.21 9.54 13.32
N ARG A 34 -3.93 9.73 12.97
CA ARG A 34 -3.21 8.89 11.99
C ARG A 34 -3.16 7.41 12.40
N LEU A 35 -3.33 7.09 13.70
CA LEU A 35 -3.38 5.72 14.21
C LEU A 35 -4.59 4.91 13.71
N HIS A 36 -5.65 5.56 13.20
CA HIS A 36 -6.80 4.84 12.63
C HIS A 36 -6.37 3.88 11.50
N VAL A 37 -5.35 4.26 10.72
CA VAL A 37 -4.82 3.44 9.63
C VAL A 37 -4.12 2.18 10.16
N VAL A 38 -3.52 2.23 11.36
CA VAL A 38 -2.90 1.06 12.00
C VAL A 38 -3.96 0.01 12.32
N TYR A 39 -5.09 0.42 12.89
CA TYR A 39 -6.22 -0.47 13.19
C TYR A 39 -6.85 -1.07 11.92
N PHE A 40 -6.74 -0.38 10.79
CA PHE A 40 -7.17 -0.91 9.49
C PHE A 40 -6.13 -1.87 8.86
N ALA A 41 -4.85 -1.57 9.00
CA ALA A 41 -3.77 -2.33 8.38
C ALA A 41 -3.62 -3.75 8.96
N VAL A 42 -3.79 -3.92 10.27
CA VAL A 42 -3.67 -5.23 10.94
C VAL A 42 -4.71 -6.25 10.42
N PRO A 43 -6.03 -5.94 10.37
CA PRO A 43 -7.01 -6.83 9.74
C PRO A 43 -6.70 -7.17 8.29
N VAL A 44 -6.20 -6.22 7.50
CA VAL A 44 -5.83 -6.47 6.10
C VAL A 44 -4.69 -7.48 5.99
N ILE A 45 -3.66 -7.38 6.84
CA ILE A 45 -2.57 -8.37 6.92
C ILE A 45 -3.13 -9.77 7.21
N LEU A 46 -4.03 -9.89 8.19
CA LEU A 46 -4.65 -11.16 8.56
C LEU A 46 -5.51 -11.73 7.42
N LEU A 47 -6.27 -10.88 6.73
CA LEU A 47 -7.09 -11.28 5.59
C LEU A 47 -6.24 -11.74 4.40
N LEU A 48 -5.14 -11.04 4.10
CA LEU A 48 -4.20 -11.44 3.05
C LEU A 48 -3.59 -12.81 3.36
N TRP A 49 -3.14 -13.02 4.60
CA TRP A 49 -2.59 -14.30 5.03
C TRP A 49 -3.64 -15.42 4.97
N LEU A 50 -4.84 -15.19 5.49
CA LEU A 50 -5.91 -16.19 5.56
C LEU A 50 -6.39 -16.61 4.17
N THR A 51 -6.67 -15.65 3.28
CA THR A 51 -7.13 -15.94 1.92
C THR A 51 -6.05 -16.65 1.10
N HIS A 52 -4.79 -16.27 1.26
CA HIS A 52 -3.67 -17.00 0.65
C HIS A 52 -3.54 -18.43 1.19
N TRP A 53 -3.61 -18.60 2.52
CA TRP A 53 -3.54 -19.92 3.16
C TRP A 53 -4.68 -20.84 2.69
N LEU A 54 -5.92 -20.33 2.66
CA LEU A 54 -7.08 -21.07 2.14
C LEU A 54 -6.89 -21.50 0.69
N TYR A 55 -6.40 -20.61 -0.18
CA TYR A 55 -6.06 -20.95 -1.56
C TYR A 55 -4.98 -22.03 -1.61
N ARG A 56 -3.92 -21.93 -0.81
CA ARG A 56 -2.82 -22.92 -0.78
C ARG A 56 -3.29 -24.29 -0.29
N ARG A 57 -4.25 -24.33 0.64
CA ARG A 57 -4.78 -25.57 1.22
C ARG A 57 -5.83 -26.24 0.34
N TYR A 58 -6.69 -25.45 -0.31
CA TYR A 58 -7.89 -25.93 -0.99
C TYR A 58 -7.99 -25.54 -2.48
N GLY A 59 -6.88 -25.15 -3.13
CA GLY A 59 -6.89 -24.55 -4.46
C GLY A 59 -7.56 -25.33 -5.61
N ALA A 60 -7.78 -26.64 -5.44
CA ALA A 60 -8.53 -27.46 -6.40
C ALA A 60 -10.06 -27.30 -6.30
N THR A 61 -10.57 -26.79 -5.16
CA THR A 61 -12.00 -26.62 -4.91
C THR A 61 -12.50 -25.25 -5.39
N ALA A 62 -13.82 -25.10 -5.55
CA ALA A 62 -14.44 -23.81 -5.81
C ALA A 62 -14.10 -22.79 -4.70
N GLY A 63 -14.09 -23.22 -3.44
CA GLY A 63 -13.71 -22.39 -2.30
C GLY A 63 -12.26 -21.91 -2.37
N GLY A 64 -11.31 -22.77 -2.77
CA GLY A 64 -9.92 -22.37 -2.95
C GLY A 64 -9.73 -21.36 -4.09
N LYS A 65 -10.47 -21.49 -5.19
CA LYS A 65 -10.48 -20.51 -6.28
C LYS A 65 -11.09 -19.17 -5.84
N ALA A 66 -12.18 -19.20 -5.08
CA ALA A 66 -12.77 -17.99 -4.50
C ALA A 66 -11.80 -17.29 -3.54
N ALA A 67 -11.07 -18.04 -2.71
CA ALA A 67 -10.03 -17.51 -1.84
C ALA A 67 -8.89 -16.84 -2.62
N LEU A 68 -8.50 -17.38 -3.78
CA LEU A 68 -7.52 -16.73 -4.65
C LEU A 68 -8.04 -15.40 -5.20
N VAL A 69 -9.28 -15.36 -5.67
CA VAL A 69 -9.90 -14.11 -6.18
C VAL A 69 -9.95 -13.07 -5.06
N ALA A 70 -10.41 -13.44 -3.87
CA ALA A 70 -10.44 -12.55 -2.71
C ALA A 70 -9.04 -12.04 -2.36
N PHE A 71 -8.03 -12.92 -2.29
CA PHE A 71 -6.64 -12.55 -2.04
C PHE A 71 -6.12 -11.52 -3.05
N LEU A 72 -6.36 -11.74 -4.34
CA LEU A 72 -5.92 -10.84 -5.40
C LEU A 72 -6.64 -9.49 -5.35
N LEU A 73 -7.97 -9.49 -5.15
CA LEU A 73 -8.76 -8.26 -5.04
C LEU A 73 -8.32 -7.43 -3.84
N ILE A 74 -8.16 -8.05 -2.67
CA ILE A 74 -7.70 -7.37 -1.47
C ILE A 74 -6.31 -6.77 -1.72
N THR A 75 -5.38 -7.54 -2.31
CA THR A 75 -4.03 -7.06 -2.62
C THR A 75 -4.02 -5.87 -3.57
N ILE A 76 -4.81 -5.93 -4.65
CA ILE A 76 -4.85 -4.87 -5.67
C ILE A 76 -5.50 -3.60 -5.12
N VAL A 77 -6.63 -3.74 -4.44
CA VAL A 77 -7.39 -2.59 -3.96
C VAL A 77 -6.68 -1.94 -2.78
N VAL A 78 -6.29 -2.71 -1.76
CA VAL A 78 -5.86 -2.11 -0.48
C VAL A 78 -4.35 -1.82 -0.47
N PRO A 79 -3.42 -2.80 -0.39
CA PRO A 79 -1.99 -2.52 -0.43
C PRO A 79 -1.54 -1.76 -1.69
N VAL A 80 -1.99 -2.15 -2.88
CA VAL A 80 -1.46 -1.57 -4.12
C VAL A 80 -2.12 -0.22 -4.43
N ALA A 81 -3.43 -0.17 -4.63
CA ALA A 81 -4.07 1.07 -5.09
C ALA A 81 -4.18 2.14 -4.00
N LEU A 82 -4.83 1.82 -2.88
CA LEU A 82 -5.08 2.81 -1.81
C LEU A 82 -3.81 3.21 -1.08
N ILE A 83 -2.99 2.24 -0.67
CA ILE A 83 -1.78 2.55 0.09
C ILE A 83 -0.60 2.85 -0.82
N GLY A 84 -0.23 1.94 -1.70
CA GLY A 84 0.98 2.07 -2.49
C GLY A 84 0.94 3.24 -3.48
N LEU A 85 -0.09 3.28 -4.33
CA LEU A 85 -0.20 4.26 -5.39
C LEU A 85 -0.75 5.60 -4.89
N TYR A 86 -1.79 5.58 -4.05
CA TYR A 86 -2.39 6.82 -3.57
C TYR A 86 -1.61 7.43 -2.40
N GLU A 87 -1.50 6.75 -1.25
CA GLU A 87 -0.70 7.30 -0.13
C GLU A 87 0.78 7.46 -0.54
N GLY A 88 1.47 6.38 -0.90
CA GLY A 88 2.88 6.45 -1.24
C GLY A 88 3.18 7.25 -2.50
N GLY A 89 2.39 7.03 -3.56
CA GLY A 89 2.65 7.64 -4.87
C GLY A 89 2.17 9.10 -4.93
N TYR A 90 0.88 9.34 -4.72
CA TYR A 90 0.32 10.69 -4.84
C TYR A 90 0.65 11.58 -3.63
N ASN A 91 0.53 11.07 -2.41
CA ASN A 91 0.70 11.88 -1.20
C ASN A 91 2.17 12.08 -0.79
N HIS A 92 3.10 11.27 -1.30
CA HIS A 92 4.53 11.44 -1.03
C HIS A 92 5.35 11.72 -2.30
N VAL A 93 5.37 10.81 -3.28
CA VAL A 93 6.22 11.00 -4.47
C VAL A 93 5.81 12.23 -5.29
N VAL A 94 4.55 12.30 -5.73
CA VAL A 94 4.05 13.42 -6.54
C VAL A 94 4.08 14.72 -5.72
N LYS A 95 3.66 14.67 -4.45
CA LYS A 95 3.72 15.82 -3.54
C LYS A 95 5.13 16.41 -3.46
N ASN A 96 6.14 15.56 -3.23
CA ASN A 96 7.53 16.00 -3.10
C ASN A 96 8.06 16.57 -4.41
N VAL A 97 7.75 15.95 -5.55
CA VAL A 97 8.15 16.47 -6.88
C VAL A 97 7.54 17.86 -7.11
N VAL A 98 6.27 18.05 -6.80
CA VAL A 98 5.59 19.35 -6.99
C VAL A 98 6.15 20.41 -6.04
N TYR A 99 6.32 20.07 -4.75
CA TYR A 99 6.84 20.98 -3.73
C TYR A 99 8.27 21.43 -4.03
N PHE A 100 9.20 20.48 -4.18
CA PHE A 100 10.61 20.76 -4.46
C PHE A 100 10.85 21.24 -5.89
N GLY A 101 9.89 21.03 -6.80
CA GLY A 101 9.86 21.63 -8.14
C GLY A 101 9.55 23.13 -8.14
N GLY A 102 9.31 23.74 -6.97
CA GLY A 102 9.10 25.18 -6.82
C GLY A 102 7.64 25.63 -6.93
N ALA A 103 6.67 24.73 -6.77
CA ALA A 103 5.26 25.11 -6.73
C ALA A 103 5.00 26.08 -5.57
N SER A 104 4.17 27.11 -5.81
CA SER A 104 3.79 28.04 -4.77
C SER A 104 3.02 27.33 -3.63
N MET A 105 3.12 27.85 -2.41
CA MET A 105 2.33 27.32 -1.28
C MET A 105 0.82 27.40 -1.55
N GLN A 106 0.35 28.36 -2.35
CA GLN A 106 -1.05 28.41 -2.78
C GLN A 106 -1.43 27.22 -3.67
N THR A 107 -0.54 26.82 -4.59
CA THR A 107 -0.73 25.63 -5.42
C THR A 107 -0.71 24.37 -4.57
N MET A 108 0.24 24.27 -3.63
CA MET A 108 0.32 23.12 -2.71
C MET A 108 -0.96 22.95 -1.90
N LYS A 109 -1.48 24.04 -1.31
CA LYS A 109 -2.74 24.02 -0.55
C LYS A 109 -3.98 23.76 -1.41
N ARG A 110 -3.92 23.89 -2.74
CA ARG A 110 -5.03 23.48 -3.62
C ARG A 110 -5.00 21.99 -3.92
N LEU A 111 -3.81 21.43 -4.12
CA LEU A 111 -3.62 20.00 -4.41
C LEU A 111 -3.74 19.13 -3.15
N TYR A 112 -3.31 19.66 -2.01
CA TYR A 112 -3.28 18.99 -0.71
C TYR A 112 -3.98 19.89 0.35
N PRO A 113 -5.31 20.04 0.27
CA PRO A 113 -6.04 21.12 0.94
C PRO A 113 -6.39 20.90 2.42
N SER A 114 -6.30 19.68 2.93
CA SER A 114 -6.68 19.37 4.32
C SER A 114 -5.47 19.28 5.23
N ASP A 115 -5.66 19.59 6.51
CA ASP A 115 -4.68 19.37 7.60
C ASP A 115 -4.28 17.89 7.78
N LEU A 116 -4.90 16.97 7.03
CA LEU A 116 -4.45 15.58 6.91
C LEU A 116 -3.11 15.45 6.16
N TYR A 117 -2.76 16.43 5.32
CA TYR A 117 -1.54 16.45 4.53
C TYR A 117 -0.48 17.34 5.18
N GLU A 118 0.64 16.72 5.56
CA GLU A 118 1.83 17.49 5.90
C GLU A 118 2.55 17.93 4.63
N MET A 119 3.05 19.16 4.63
CA MET A 119 4.01 19.58 3.62
C MET A 119 5.34 18.85 3.86
N PRO A 120 6.18 18.66 2.82
CA PRO A 120 7.43 17.92 2.98
C PRO A 120 8.39 18.65 3.93
N ASP A 121 8.46 18.18 5.18
CA ASP A 121 9.28 18.79 6.24
C ASP A 121 10.09 17.77 7.07
N ASP A 122 9.67 16.49 7.11
CA ASP A 122 10.40 15.39 7.75
C ASP A 122 10.83 14.32 6.73
N PHE A 123 12.15 14.08 6.68
CA PHE A 123 12.74 13.14 5.72
C PHE A 123 12.31 11.68 5.94
N ILE A 124 12.15 11.24 7.18
CA ILE A 124 11.79 9.85 7.52
C ILE A 124 10.34 9.58 7.16
N PHE A 125 9.44 10.50 7.50
CA PHE A 125 8.03 10.44 7.15
C PHE A 125 7.86 10.38 5.64
N GLU A 126 8.50 11.29 4.91
CA GLU A 126 8.42 11.34 3.45
C GLU A 126 9.03 10.09 2.79
N SER A 127 10.22 9.67 3.21
CA SER A 127 10.90 8.51 2.62
C SER A 127 10.18 7.20 2.90
N SER A 128 9.62 7.04 4.10
CA SER A 128 8.82 5.85 4.44
C SER A 128 7.52 5.78 3.64
N GLY A 129 6.88 6.92 3.38
CA GLY A 129 5.73 7.03 2.48
C GLY A 129 6.09 6.65 1.03
N MET A 130 7.17 7.21 0.49
CA MET A 130 7.68 6.85 -0.84
C MET A 130 8.05 5.36 -0.96
N LEU A 131 8.53 4.74 0.12
CA LEU A 131 8.85 3.32 0.13
C LEU A 131 7.62 2.43 -0.06
N GLN A 132 6.44 2.85 0.41
CA GLN A 132 5.17 2.16 0.13
C GLN A 132 4.88 2.12 -1.38
N PHE A 133 5.16 3.21 -2.10
CA PHE A 133 5.02 3.26 -3.55
C PHE A 133 5.99 2.30 -4.24
N ALA A 134 7.26 2.30 -3.87
CA ALA A 134 8.25 1.38 -4.42
C ALA A 134 7.85 -0.09 -4.20
N ALA A 135 7.34 -0.42 -3.01
CA ALA A 135 6.84 -1.76 -2.70
C ALA A 135 5.60 -2.13 -3.53
N ALA A 136 4.72 -1.17 -3.85
CA ALA A 136 3.58 -1.41 -4.73
C ALA A 136 3.99 -1.62 -6.20
N ILE A 137 4.99 -0.90 -6.71
CA ILE A 137 5.57 -1.18 -8.03
C ILE A 137 6.12 -2.61 -8.08
N TYR A 138 6.82 -3.04 -7.03
CA TYR A 138 7.27 -4.43 -6.91
C TYR A 138 6.10 -5.42 -6.90
N ALA A 139 5.03 -5.15 -6.13
CA ALA A 139 3.84 -5.99 -6.09
C ALA A 139 3.20 -6.13 -7.49
N ILE A 140 3.03 -5.02 -8.21
CA ILE A 140 2.50 -4.99 -9.59
C ILE A 140 3.39 -5.83 -10.52
N ALA A 141 4.71 -5.66 -10.45
CA ALA A 141 5.64 -6.45 -11.26
C ALA A 141 5.51 -7.97 -11.02
N THR A 142 5.16 -8.38 -9.80
CA THR A 142 4.90 -9.80 -9.49
C THR A 142 3.52 -10.32 -9.95
N LEU A 143 2.56 -9.41 -10.16
CA LEU A 143 1.22 -9.73 -10.69
C LEU A 143 1.23 -9.96 -12.21
N LEU A 144 2.00 -9.17 -12.97
CA LEU A 144 2.02 -9.22 -14.45
C LEU A 144 2.31 -10.61 -15.05
N PRO A 145 3.24 -11.44 -14.53
CA PRO A 145 3.50 -12.77 -15.07
C PRO A 145 2.35 -13.77 -14.88
N LEU A 146 1.36 -13.48 -14.03
CA LEU A 146 0.16 -14.32 -13.90
C LEU A 146 -0.77 -14.18 -15.11
N ARG A 147 -0.78 -13.01 -15.77
CA ARG A 147 -1.62 -12.73 -16.94
C ARG A 147 -1.13 -13.45 -18.21
N ASN A 148 0.18 -13.65 -18.34
CA ASN A 148 0.78 -14.22 -19.56
C ASN A 148 0.78 -15.76 -19.60
N LYS A 149 0.37 -16.44 -18.52
CA LYS A 149 0.31 -17.91 -18.45
C LYS A 149 -1.11 -18.48 -18.56
N SER A 150 -2.13 -17.63 -18.65
CA SER A 150 -3.53 -18.05 -18.83
C SER A 150 -3.99 -18.06 -20.30
N SER A 151 -3.08 -17.84 -21.24
CA SER A 151 -3.33 -17.74 -22.69
C SER A 151 -2.63 -18.83 -23.51
N GLY A 152 -2.25 -19.95 -22.89
CA GLY A 152 -1.67 -21.13 -23.54
C GLY A 152 -2.31 -22.42 -23.08
#